data_AF-A0A5P2APQ3-F1
#
_entry.id   AF-A0A5P2APQ3-F1
#
_cell.length_a   1.000
_cell.length_b   1.000
_cell.length_c   1.000
_cell.angle_alpha   90.00
_cell.angle_beta   90.00
_cell.angle_gamma   90.00
#
_symmetry.space_group_name_H-M   'P 1'
#
loop_
_entity.id
_entity.type
_entity.pdbx_description
1 polymer ?
#
loop_
_entity_poly.entity_id
_entity_poly.type
_entity_poly.pdbx_seq_one_letter_code
_entity_poly.pdbx_strand_id
1 'polypeptide(L)'
;MNVRYARRGLASLTVASVALLVAGCGAEEKPKADKPKAATSAAVQQESPSQSSPTAVDPVETLAVLKGRQGVELSISSAERDAGGFLTLKGQLTNPSGSSVLLPVEMRGNETEVIKHGLTLGGATLIDAVGKKRYYVLRDTDGRPLTTSALDSIGPGKSIPVFMQFPAPPASTTEVSFQLPTFEPATLKLS
;
A
#
# COMPACT_ATOMS: atom_id res chain seq x y z
N MET A 1 53.53 -11.22 2.84
CA MET A 1 54.20 -10.23 1.97
C MET A 1 53.41 -8.92 2.01
N ASN A 2 54.05 -7.83 2.43
CA ASN A 2 53.50 -6.47 2.32
C ASN A 2 53.88 -5.89 0.96
N VAL A 3 52.90 -5.50 0.15
CA VAL A 3 53.14 -4.71 -1.06
C VAL A 3 52.42 -3.38 -0.88
N ARG A 4 53.20 -2.34 -0.60
CA ARG A 4 52.81 -0.94 -0.79
C ARG A 4 53.19 -0.57 -2.23
N TYR A 5 52.28 0.05 -2.98
CA TYR A 5 52.64 0.89 -4.11
C TYR A 5 51.74 2.13 -4.17
N ALA A 6 52.34 3.19 -4.71
CA ALA A 6 52.09 4.58 -4.40
C ALA A 6 50.97 5.24 -5.23
N ARG A 7 50.46 6.33 -4.63
CA ARG A 7 49.90 7.56 -5.23
C ARG A 7 50.12 7.73 -6.75
N ARG A 8 49.06 8.19 -7.44
CA ARG A 8 48.98 9.50 -8.15
C ARG A 8 47.65 9.64 -8.89
N GLY A 9 47.09 10.85 -8.90
CA GLY A 9 46.03 11.24 -9.82
C GLY A 9 44.91 12.08 -9.20
N LEU A 10 45.21 13.35 -8.83
CA LEU A 10 44.18 14.39 -8.75
C LEU A 10 43.69 14.69 -10.17
N ALA A 11 42.37 14.70 -10.37
CA ALA A 11 41.74 15.46 -11.45
C ALA A 11 40.40 16.01 -10.94
N SER A 12 40.44 17.24 -10.45
CA SER A 12 39.28 18.05 -10.14
C SER A 12 38.67 18.55 -11.45
N LEU A 13 37.46 18.11 -11.78
CA LEU A 13 36.64 18.74 -12.81
C LEU A 13 35.55 19.57 -12.13
N THR A 14 35.80 20.87 -12.06
CA THR A 14 34.82 21.91 -11.76
C THR A 14 34.23 22.42 -13.07
N VAL A 15 32.92 22.30 -13.34
CA VAL A 15 32.21 23.25 -14.22
C VAL A 15 30.72 23.37 -13.84
N ALA A 16 30.38 24.60 -13.44
CA ALA A 16 29.15 25.39 -13.60
C ALA A 16 27.77 24.79 -13.26
N SER A 17 27.25 25.27 -12.13
CA SER A 17 25.83 25.46 -11.82
C SER A 17 25.15 26.39 -12.83
N VAL A 18 24.04 25.95 -13.41
CA VAL A 18 23.07 26.82 -14.08
C VAL A 18 21.81 26.86 -13.23
N ALA A 19 21.59 27.99 -12.56
CA ALA A 19 20.34 28.32 -11.89
C ALA A 19 19.40 28.96 -12.92
N LEU A 20 18.25 28.33 -13.16
CA LEU A 20 17.11 28.95 -13.84
C LEU A 20 16.04 29.24 -12.79
N LEU A 21 16.03 30.50 -12.34
CA LEU A 21 14.92 31.12 -11.63
C LEU A 21 13.89 31.56 -12.67
N VAL A 22 12.68 31.02 -12.61
CA VAL A 22 11.51 31.68 -13.17
C VAL A 22 10.53 31.90 -12.03
N ALA A 23 10.38 33.17 -11.67
CA ALA A 23 9.35 33.69 -10.80
C ALA A 23 8.00 33.61 -11.54
N GLY A 24 7.00 32.98 -10.91
CA GLY A 24 5.60 33.07 -11.29
C GLY A 24 4.84 33.74 -10.15
N CYS A 25 4.47 35.00 -10.38
CA CYS A 25 3.75 35.90 -9.48
C CYS A 25 2.25 35.92 -9.85
N GLY A 26 1.37 36.06 -8.86
CA GLY A 26 -0.07 36.33 -9.02
C GLY A 26 -0.90 35.65 -7.92
N ALA A 27 -1.01 36.22 -6.72
CA ALA A 27 -2.00 37.25 -6.31
C ALA A 27 -3.44 36.69 -6.41
N GLU A 28 -4.00 36.15 -5.32
CA GLU A 28 -4.79 36.84 -4.28
C GLU A 28 -6.15 37.34 -4.77
N GLU A 29 -7.22 36.57 -4.52
CA GLU A 29 -8.56 37.10 -4.23
C GLU A 29 -9.28 36.25 -3.15
N LYS A 30 -9.47 36.88 -1.99
CA LYS A 30 -10.51 36.64 -0.97
C LYS A 30 -11.14 38.03 -0.72
N PRO A 31 -12.26 38.18 0.00
CA PRO A 31 -13.35 37.27 0.37
C PRO A 31 -14.74 37.93 0.19
N LYS A 32 -15.82 37.19 0.51
CA LYS A 32 -17.03 37.62 1.28
C LYS A 32 -18.08 36.52 1.11
N ALA A 33 -18.43 35.74 2.14
CA ALA A 33 -19.27 36.12 3.27
C ALA A 33 -20.63 36.69 2.83
N ASP A 34 -21.65 35.83 2.80
CA ASP A 34 -22.94 36.21 3.34
C ASP A 34 -23.71 34.98 3.85
N LYS A 35 -23.97 35.00 5.16
CA LYS A 35 -25.03 34.22 5.80
C LYS A 35 -26.29 35.09 5.71
N PRO A 36 -27.46 34.48 5.58
CA PRO A 36 -28.50 34.81 6.55
C PRO A 36 -28.98 33.58 7.31
N LYS A 37 -29.06 33.77 8.63
CA LYS A 37 -29.78 32.92 9.59
C LYS A 37 -31.16 33.53 9.77
N ALA A 38 -32.23 32.75 9.57
CA ALA A 38 -33.55 32.91 10.18
C ALA A 38 -34.29 31.56 10.02
N ALA A 39 -34.48 30.80 11.09
CA ALA A 39 -35.58 30.87 12.07
C ALA A 39 -36.73 29.91 11.70
N THR A 40 -36.76 28.81 12.46
CA THR A 40 -37.92 28.14 13.08
C THR A 40 -39.25 28.06 12.31
N SER A 41 -39.71 26.84 12.02
CA SER A 41 -40.90 26.24 12.65
C SER A 41 -41.13 24.80 12.19
N ALA A 42 -41.59 23.98 13.14
CA ALA A 42 -41.91 22.59 12.98
C ALA A 42 -43.15 22.38 12.08
N ALA A 43 -43.13 21.31 11.29
CA ALA A 43 -44.32 20.57 10.90
C ALA A 43 -43.94 19.10 10.72
N VAL A 44 -44.50 18.27 11.60
CA VAL A 44 -44.53 16.81 11.47
C VAL A 44 -45.40 16.50 10.25
N GLN A 45 -44.84 15.86 9.24
CA GLN A 45 -45.61 15.09 8.27
C GLN A 45 -44.98 13.71 8.11
N GLN A 46 -45.81 12.75 8.49
CA GLN A 46 -45.61 11.34 8.51
C GLN A 46 -46.17 10.82 7.19
N GLU A 47 -45.30 10.46 6.23
CA GLU A 47 -45.70 9.68 5.05
C GLU A 47 -44.64 8.63 4.71
N SER A 48 -45.07 7.38 4.92
CA SER A 48 -44.78 6.16 4.17
C SER A 48 -43.33 5.67 4.01
N PRO A 49 -43.05 4.40 4.37
CA PRO A 49 -41.74 3.79 4.17
C PRO A 49 -41.54 3.53 2.68
N SER A 50 -40.80 4.41 2.03
CA SER A 50 -40.20 4.11 0.74
C SER A 50 -39.19 3.01 0.98
N GLN A 51 -39.56 1.80 0.56
CA GLN A 51 -38.77 0.59 0.58
C GLN A 51 -37.48 0.84 -0.21
N SER A 52 -36.44 1.32 0.47
CA SER A 52 -35.08 1.33 -0.06
C SER A 52 -34.65 -0.13 -0.16
N SER A 53 -34.75 -0.67 -1.38
CA SER A 53 -34.09 -1.91 -1.76
C SER A 53 -32.64 -1.82 -1.26
N PRO A 54 -32.15 -2.77 -0.44
CA PRO A 54 -30.72 -2.84 -0.21
C PRO A 54 -30.10 -3.04 -1.59
N THR A 55 -29.30 -2.07 -2.05
CA THR A 55 -28.35 -2.30 -3.13
C THR A 55 -27.63 -3.57 -2.74
N ALA A 56 -27.83 -4.63 -3.51
CA ALA A 56 -27.10 -5.86 -3.35
C ALA A 56 -25.62 -5.47 -3.45
N VAL A 57 -24.94 -5.49 -2.31
CA VAL A 57 -23.49 -5.37 -2.28
C VAL A 57 -23.02 -6.63 -2.98
N ASP A 58 -22.52 -6.48 -4.20
CA ASP A 58 -21.93 -7.58 -4.93
C ASP A 58 -20.95 -8.29 -3.98
N PRO A 59 -21.00 -9.63 -3.90
CA PRO A 59 -20.13 -10.37 -3.00
C PRO A 59 -18.69 -10.02 -3.37
N VAL A 60 -17.96 -9.42 -2.42
CA VAL A 60 -16.54 -9.15 -2.57
C VAL A 60 -15.85 -10.50 -2.72
N GLU A 61 -15.50 -10.85 -3.96
CA GLU A 61 -14.82 -12.10 -4.26
C GLU A 61 -13.48 -12.11 -3.52
N THR A 62 -13.28 -13.11 -2.66
CA THR A 62 -12.01 -13.29 -1.95
C THR A 62 -11.10 -14.13 -2.84
N LEU A 63 -10.02 -13.53 -3.32
CA LEU A 63 -9.04 -14.17 -4.19
C LEU A 63 -8.17 -15.17 -3.43
N ALA A 64 -7.81 -14.86 -2.18
CA ALA A 64 -7.07 -15.74 -1.30
C ALA A 64 -7.24 -15.36 0.17
N VAL A 65 -7.00 -16.33 1.05
CA VAL A 65 -6.86 -16.11 2.50
C VAL A 65 -5.58 -16.78 2.97
N LEU A 66 -4.76 -16.03 3.69
CA LEU A 66 -3.47 -16.46 4.21
C LEU A 66 -3.49 -16.45 5.72
N LYS A 67 -3.00 -17.53 6.32
CA LYS A 67 -2.85 -17.62 7.77
C LYS A 67 -1.45 -17.21 8.19
N GLY A 68 -1.41 -16.29 9.13
CA GLY A 68 -0.20 -15.78 9.76
C GLY A 68 0.02 -16.35 11.15
N ARG A 69 1.17 -16.02 11.74
CA ARG A 69 1.46 -16.31 13.15
C ARG A 69 0.42 -15.68 14.08
N GLN A 70 0.22 -16.29 15.25
CA GLN A 70 -0.73 -15.83 16.28
C GLN A 70 -2.20 -15.75 15.79
N GLY A 71 -2.53 -16.44 14.70
CA GLY A 71 -3.90 -16.52 14.17
C GLY A 71 -4.33 -15.28 13.40
N VAL A 72 -3.43 -14.36 13.06
CA VAL A 72 -3.72 -13.24 12.17
C VAL A 72 -4.00 -13.77 10.76
N GLU A 73 -5.00 -13.25 10.09
CA GLU A 73 -5.39 -13.65 8.74
C GLU A 73 -5.27 -12.48 7.78
N LEU A 74 -4.73 -12.73 6.58
CA LEU A 74 -4.71 -11.77 5.49
C LEU A 74 -5.62 -12.29 4.38
N SER A 75 -6.75 -11.61 4.14
CA SER A 75 -7.58 -11.87 2.96
C SER A 75 -7.22 -10.89 1.85
N ILE A 76 -7.09 -11.39 0.61
CA ILE A 76 -6.90 -10.58 -0.58
C ILE A 76 -8.20 -10.62 -1.38
N SER A 77 -8.75 -9.46 -1.69
CA SER A 77 -10.03 -9.31 -2.38
C SER A 77 -9.91 -8.69 -3.76
N SER A 78 -8.77 -8.08 -4.08
CA SER A 78 -8.54 -7.48 -5.40
C SER A 78 -7.07 -7.56 -5.79
N ALA A 79 -6.85 -7.78 -7.09
CA ALA A 79 -5.56 -7.78 -7.76
C ALA A 79 -5.72 -7.05 -9.10
N GLU A 80 -5.47 -5.75 -9.11
CA GLU A 80 -5.77 -4.87 -10.25
C GLU A 80 -4.48 -4.43 -10.95
N ARG A 81 -4.36 -4.73 -12.25
CA ARG A 81 -3.35 -4.14 -13.11
C ARG A 81 -3.80 -2.75 -13.56
N ASP A 82 -2.88 -1.79 -13.56
CA ASP A 82 -3.14 -0.44 -14.09
C ASP A 82 -2.32 -0.13 -15.35
N ALA A 83 -2.71 0.94 -16.03
CA ALA A 83 -2.04 1.42 -17.24
C ALA A 83 -0.63 1.99 -16.97
N GLY A 84 -0.28 2.24 -15.70
CA GLY A 84 1.05 2.66 -15.27
C GLY A 84 2.05 1.50 -15.19
N GLY A 85 1.60 0.26 -15.40
CA GLY A 85 2.45 -0.93 -15.32
C GLY A 85 2.59 -1.46 -13.90
N PHE A 86 1.61 -1.19 -13.03
CA PHE A 86 1.60 -1.71 -11.66
C PHE A 86 0.48 -2.71 -11.45
N LEU A 87 0.69 -3.61 -10.50
CA LEU A 87 -0.31 -4.51 -9.95
C LEU A 87 -0.54 -4.11 -8.49
N THR A 88 -1.77 -3.72 -8.16
CA THR A 88 -2.16 -3.36 -6.80
C THR A 88 -3.00 -4.47 -6.18
N LEU A 89 -2.51 -5.03 -5.08
CA LEU A 89 -3.30 -5.94 -4.24
C LEU A 89 -4.01 -5.15 -3.15
N LYS A 90 -5.28 -5.46 -2.90
CA LYS A 90 -6.06 -4.92 -1.79
C LYS A 90 -6.67 -6.06 -0.97
N GLY A 91 -6.82 -5.84 0.32
CA GLY A 91 -7.27 -6.88 1.23
C GLY A 91 -7.50 -6.40 2.65
N GLN A 92 -7.72 -7.35 3.56
CA GLN A 92 -7.93 -7.10 4.99
C GLN A 92 -6.96 -7.94 5.82
N LEU A 93 -6.25 -7.28 6.73
CA LEU A 93 -5.46 -7.93 7.77
C LEU A 93 -6.29 -8.00 9.06
N THR A 94 -6.62 -9.20 9.52
CA THR A 94 -7.62 -9.44 10.56
C THR A 94 -7.02 -10.18 11.74
N ASN A 95 -7.34 -9.74 12.95
CA ASN A 95 -7.11 -10.47 14.19
C ASN A 95 -8.45 -11.04 14.68
N PRO A 96 -8.72 -12.34 14.45
CA PRO A 96 -9.97 -12.98 14.88
C PRO A 96 -10.00 -13.29 16.38
N SER A 97 -8.89 -13.15 17.10
CA SER A 97 -8.80 -13.53 18.51
C SER A 97 -9.47 -12.50 19.44
N GLY A 98 -9.73 -12.93 20.68
CA GLY A 98 -10.26 -12.07 21.75
C GLY A 98 -9.21 -11.21 22.46
N SER A 99 -7.97 -11.12 21.95
CA SER A 99 -6.90 -10.30 22.54
C SER A 99 -6.16 -9.52 21.46
N SER A 100 -5.48 -8.43 21.83
CA SER A 100 -4.64 -7.69 20.89
C SER A 100 -3.42 -8.52 20.47
N VAL A 101 -3.06 -8.45 19.19
CA VAL A 101 -1.90 -9.15 18.63
C VAL A 101 -0.89 -8.12 18.12
N LEU A 102 0.37 -8.26 18.54
CA LEU A 102 1.50 -7.55 17.96
C LEU A 102 1.86 -8.16 16.62
N LEU A 103 1.98 -7.34 15.59
CA LEU A 103 2.33 -7.80 14.25
C LEU A 103 3.83 -8.10 14.16
N PRO A 104 4.25 -9.23 13.55
CA PRO A 104 5.66 -9.57 13.42
C PRO A 104 6.44 -8.55 12.58
N VAL A 105 7.57 -8.07 13.09
CA VAL A 105 8.43 -7.11 12.37
C VAL A 105 8.96 -7.66 11.05
N GLU A 106 9.02 -8.98 10.91
CA GLU A 106 9.45 -9.69 9.71
C GLU A 106 8.54 -9.39 8.50
N MET A 107 7.28 -8.97 8.71
CA MET A 107 6.35 -8.62 7.62
C MET A 107 6.89 -7.51 6.70
N ARG A 108 7.72 -6.60 7.23
CA ARG A 108 8.38 -5.55 6.44
C ARG A 108 9.57 -6.06 5.62
N GLY A 109 10.01 -7.29 5.85
CA GLY A 109 11.25 -7.82 5.29
C GLY A 109 12.50 -7.31 6.01
N ASN A 110 13.67 -7.54 5.41
CA ASN A 110 14.99 -7.26 5.98
C ASN A 110 15.82 -6.26 5.15
N GLU A 111 15.19 -5.58 4.18
CA GLU A 111 15.87 -4.61 3.32
C GLU A 111 16.07 -3.27 4.07
N THR A 112 17.27 -2.70 3.94
CA THR A 112 17.73 -1.57 4.77
C THR A 112 16.89 -0.32 4.61
N GLU A 113 16.46 0.02 3.39
CA GLU A 113 15.62 1.20 3.15
C GLU A 113 14.20 0.98 3.69
N VAL A 114 13.61 -0.21 3.49
CA VAL A 114 12.27 -0.53 4.01
C VAL A 114 12.22 -0.46 5.54
N ILE A 115 13.26 -0.95 6.23
CA ILE A 115 13.32 -0.97 7.70
C ILE A 115 13.19 0.44 8.30
N LYS A 116 13.67 1.48 7.61
CA LYS A 116 13.61 2.88 8.08
C LYS A 116 12.19 3.42 8.18
N HIS A 117 11.23 2.79 7.48
CA HIS A 117 9.84 3.24 7.38
C HIS A 117 8.88 2.50 8.32
N GLY A 118 9.41 1.85 9.36
CA GLY A 118 8.60 1.20 10.40
C GLY A 118 8.06 -0.16 9.98
N LEU A 119 6.95 -0.58 10.57
CA LEU A 119 6.28 -1.84 10.22
C LEU A 119 5.30 -1.62 9.07
N THR A 120 5.60 -2.25 7.95
CA THR A 120 4.89 -2.18 6.67
C THR A 120 4.74 -3.60 6.11
N LEU A 121 4.00 -3.78 5.01
CA LEU A 121 3.99 -5.04 4.25
C LEU A 121 5.07 -5.08 3.15
N GLY A 122 6.15 -4.32 3.29
CA GLY A 122 7.21 -4.23 2.27
C GLY A 122 7.95 -5.55 2.01
N GLY A 123 7.83 -6.53 2.91
CA GLY A 123 8.40 -7.86 2.73
C GLY A 123 7.59 -8.77 1.79
N ALA A 124 6.42 -8.32 1.33
CA ALA A 124 5.60 -9.09 0.42
C ALA A 124 6.26 -9.26 -0.96
N THR A 125 6.06 -10.42 -1.57
CA THR A 125 6.57 -10.73 -2.90
C THR A 125 5.54 -11.51 -3.73
N LEU A 126 5.66 -11.36 -5.04
CA LEU A 126 4.94 -12.17 -6.03
C LEU A 126 5.95 -13.01 -6.81
N ILE A 127 5.64 -14.28 -7.01
CA ILE A 127 6.47 -15.20 -7.79
C ILE A 127 5.69 -15.66 -9.01
N ASP A 128 6.16 -15.26 -10.19
CA ASP A 128 5.75 -15.82 -11.47
C ASP A 128 6.72 -16.96 -11.81
N ALA A 129 6.27 -18.19 -11.55
CA ALA A 129 7.08 -19.39 -11.79
C ALA A 129 7.34 -19.62 -13.29
N VAL A 130 6.38 -19.27 -14.15
CA VAL A 130 6.46 -19.45 -15.61
C VAL A 130 7.46 -18.45 -16.20
N GLY A 131 7.31 -17.17 -15.83
CA GLY A 131 8.21 -16.09 -16.20
C GLY A 131 9.56 -16.13 -15.49
N LYS A 132 9.71 -16.98 -14.46
CA LYS A 132 10.89 -17.10 -13.60
C LYS A 132 11.28 -15.77 -12.97
N LYS A 133 10.28 -14.99 -12.56
CA LYS A 133 10.46 -13.67 -11.95
C LYS A 133 9.91 -13.67 -10.53
N ARG A 134 10.60 -12.93 -9.66
CA ARG A 134 10.10 -12.51 -8.35
C ARG A 134 9.96 -10.99 -8.38
N TYR A 135 8.78 -10.52 -8.01
CA TYR A 135 8.45 -9.11 -7.90
C TYR A 135 8.37 -8.74 -6.42
N TYR A 136 8.87 -7.56 -6.10
CA TYR A 136 8.88 -6.98 -4.75
C TYR A 136 7.95 -5.78 -4.72
N VAL A 137 7.47 -5.41 -3.53
CA VAL A 137 6.70 -4.18 -3.34
C VAL A 137 7.52 -2.99 -3.85
N LEU A 138 6.87 -2.11 -4.61
CA LEU A 138 7.47 -0.89 -5.14
C LEU A 138 7.89 0.06 -4.02
N ARG A 139 8.81 0.97 -4.34
CA ARG A 139 9.27 2.00 -3.41
C ARG A 139 9.18 3.38 -4.05
N ASP A 140 8.92 4.39 -3.23
CA ASP A 140 9.08 5.79 -3.64
C ASP A 140 10.57 6.20 -3.70
N THR A 141 10.83 7.46 -4.04
CA THR A 141 12.18 8.02 -4.13
C THR A 141 12.94 8.07 -2.80
N ASP A 142 12.20 8.02 -1.68
CA ASP A 142 12.75 8.02 -0.32
C ASP A 142 12.90 6.58 0.23
N GLY A 143 12.68 5.57 -0.61
CA GLY A 143 12.76 4.17 -0.25
C GLY A 143 11.56 3.63 0.55
N ARG A 144 10.48 4.42 0.70
CA ARG A 144 9.27 3.97 1.40
C ARG A 144 8.53 2.96 0.53
N PRO A 145 8.17 1.77 1.07
CA PRO A 145 7.38 0.82 0.31
C PRO A 145 5.98 1.38 0.02
N LEU A 146 5.49 1.16 -1.21
CA LEU A 146 4.14 1.50 -1.63
C LEU A 146 3.15 0.45 -1.13
N THR A 147 2.88 0.52 0.17
CA THR A 147 2.04 -0.42 0.90
C THR A 147 1.46 0.23 2.16
N THR A 148 0.54 -0.45 2.82
CA THR A 148 0.05 -0.02 4.14
C THR A 148 1.16 -0.07 5.19
N SER A 149 1.28 1.01 5.95
CA SER A 149 2.29 1.24 6.98
C SER A 149 1.66 1.41 8.37
N ALA A 150 2.50 1.64 9.38
CA ALA A 150 2.08 1.83 10.78
C ALA A 150 1.29 0.63 11.32
N LEU A 151 1.71 -0.58 10.93
CA LEU A 151 1.07 -1.84 11.27
C LEU A 151 1.66 -2.42 12.57
N ASP A 152 1.50 -1.74 13.70
CA ASP A 152 2.14 -2.19 14.96
C ASP A 152 1.37 -3.33 15.63
N SER A 153 0.06 -3.18 15.77
CA SER A 153 -0.81 -4.16 16.43
C SER A 153 -2.23 -4.11 15.91
N ILE A 154 -2.96 -5.21 16.09
CA ILE A 154 -4.38 -5.31 15.76
C ILE A 154 -5.15 -5.67 17.02
N GLY A 155 -6.15 -4.84 17.36
CA GLY A 155 -7.04 -5.11 18.49
C GLY A 155 -7.90 -6.38 18.30
N PRO A 156 -8.55 -6.86 19.36
CA PRO A 156 -9.37 -8.07 19.32
C PRO A 156 -10.53 -7.94 18.34
N GLY A 157 -10.69 -8.94 17.46
CA GLY A 157 -11.74 -8.96 16.44
C GLY A 157 -11.67 -7.82 15.41
N LYS A 158 -10.53 -7.13 15.29
CA LYS A 158 -10.38 -5.99 14.37
C LYS A 158 -9.75 -6.42 13.04
N SER A 159 -10.09 -5.67 12.00
CA SER A 159 -9.52 -5.77 10.67
C SER A 159 -8.99 -4.42 10.22
N ILE A 160 -7.85 -4.43 9.54
CA ILE A 160 -7.19 -3.27 8.94
C ILE A 160 -7.25 -3.44 7.42
N PRO A 161 -7.80 -2.48 6.66
CA PRO A 161 -7.68 -2.50 5.21
C PRO A 161 -6.23 -2.28 4.81
N VAL A 162 -5.76 -3.13 3.91
CA VAL A 162 -4.37 -3.11 3.44
C VAL A 162 -4.29 -3.07 1.93
N PHE A 163 -3.22 -2.47 1.43
CA PHE A 163 -2.83 -2.51 0.03
C PHE A 163 -1.33 -2.77 -0.10
N MET A 164 -0.92 -3.35 -1.22
CA MET A 164 0.48 -3.55 -1.62
C MET A 164 0.59 -3.34 -3.13
N GLN A 165 1.53 -2.51 -3.58
CA GLN A 165 1.74 -2.26 -5.01
C GLN A 165 3.04 -2.89 -5.50
N PHE A 166 2.95 -3.59 -6.63
CA PHE A 166 4.05 -4.30 -7.29
C PHE A 166 4.21 -3.79 -8.72
N PRO A 167 5.39 -3.95 -9.35
CA PRO A 167 5.46 -3.92 -10.81
C PRO A 167 4.54 -5.02 -11.38
N ALA A 168 3.76 -4.69 -12.41
CA ALA A 168 2.84 -5.64 -13.01
C ALA A 168 3.60 -6.78 -13.70
N PRO A 169 3.27 -8.06 -13.40
CA PRO A 169 3.68 -9.17 -14.25
C PRO A 169 3.11 -8.97 -15.67
N PRO A 170 3.75 -9.56 -16.71
CA PRO A 170 3.23 -9.52 -18.08
C PRO A 170 1.75 -9.86 -18.15
N ALA A 171 1.02 -9.27 -19.11
CA ALA A 171 -0.42 -9.53 -19.29
C ALA A 171 -0.74 -11.03 -19.51
N SER A 172 0.23 -11.79 -20.04
CA SER A 172 0.12 -13.25 -20.22
C SER A 172 0.23 -14.05 -18.92
N THR A 173 0.69 -13.46 -17.82
CA THR A 173 0.81 -14.13 -16.52
C THR A 173 -0.56 -14.14 -15.85
N THR A 174 -1.20 -15.31 -15.79
CA THR A 174 -2.54 -15.48 -15.17
C THR A 174 -2.50 -15.99 -13.74
N GLU A 175 -1.32 -16.38 -13.25
CA GLU A 175 -1.14 -16.95 -11.92
C GLU A 175 0.20 -16.49 -11.33
N VAL A 176 0.18 -16.12 -10.04
CA VAL A 176 1.37 -15.82 -9.25
C VAL A 176 1.23 -16.40 -7.85
N SER A 177 2.35 -16.79 -7.24
CA SER A 177 2.38 -17.11 -5.80
C SER A 177 2.69 -15.84 -5.01
N PHE A 178 1.77 -15.46 -4.13
CA PHE A 178 1.97 -14.39 -3.15
C PHE A 178 2.61 -14.95 -1.88
N GLN A 179 3.61 -14.23 -1.38
CA GLN A 179 4.30 -14.54 -0.14
C GLN A 179 4.41 -13.28 0.72
N LEU A 180 4.12 -13.41 2.01
CA LEU A 180 4.38 -12.40 3.02
C LEU A 180 5.11 -13.10 4.18
N PRO A 181 6.22 -12.56 4.71
CA PRO A 181 6.90 -13.20 5.83
C PRO A 181 5.96 -13.44 7.00
N THR A 182 6.09 -14.60 7.64
CA THR A 182 5.23 -15.11 8.73
C THR A 182 3.83 -15.56 8.35
N PHE A 183 3.48 -15.50 7.06
CA PHE A 183 2.24 -16.03 6.51
C PHE A 183 2.51 -17.23 5.60
N GLU A 184 1.55 -18.13 5.52
CA GLU A 184 1.53 -19.19 4.52
C GLU A 184 1.43 -18.59 3.10
N PRO A 185 2.15 -19.12 2.10
CA PRO A 185 2.03 -18.64 0.73
C PRO A 185 0.65 -18.97 0.16
N ALA A 186 0.16 -18.12 -0.75
CA ALA A 186 -1.08 -18.36 -1.47
C ALA A 186 -0.91 -18.16 -2.97
N THR A 187 -1.67 -18.90 -3.76
CA THR A 187 -1.75 -18.71 -5.21
C THR A 187 -2.83 -17.68 -5.52
N LEU A 188 -2.48 -16.64 -6.28
CA LEU A 188 -3.40 -15.64 -6.79
C LEU A 188 -3.60 -15.83 -8.29
N LYS A 189 -4.86 -15.91 -8.71
CA LYS A 189 -5.22 -15.80 -10.12
C LYS A 189 -5.33 -14.32 -10.49
N LEU A 190 -4.72 -13.95 -11.60
CA LEU A 190 -4.75 -12.59 -12.15
C LEU A 190 -5.69 -12.56 -13.36
N SER A 191 -6.45 -11.47 -13.46
CA SER A 191 -7.30 -11.16 -14.61
C SER A 191 -6.57 -10.34 -15.67
#